data_AF-A0A9D6YC45-F1
#
_entry.id   AF-A0A9D6YC45-F1
#
_cell.length_a   1.000
_cell.length_b   1.000
_cell.length_c   1.000
_cell.angle_alpha   90.00
_cell.angle_beta   90.00
_cell.angle_gamma   90.00
#
_symmetry.space_group_name_H-M   'P 1'
#
loop_
_entity.id
_entity.type
_entity.pdbx_description
1 polymer ?
#
loop_
_entity_poly.entity_id
_entity_poly.type
_entity_poly.pdbx_seq_one_letter_code
_entity_poly.pdbx_strand_id
1 'polypeptide(L)'
;MKSRRLKMPLEDYERLPFNPAWKQEYFGGCLVETPREIFVHASLPVAPRAMENQVALRPAMASDEHMLRPLFVRAFVDTIEFCDYTDAKLHVAAQQSLARFFQRPPQGAFHASRVAIAPSGTGDAGEPIGAALVALEEGWALLDMIFVAPNWQRRGVASALVAAAVNALHELGSVRTLVSRYHLGNDASRAWHHRFGFVDEPDLLVARLLYQAANNERERNQWQREVERLEVARKDEAFPWIKWRQTAVNRALPPTDRG
;
A
#
# COMPACT_ATOMS: atom_id res chain seq x y z
N MET A 1 5.09 -4.41 10.30
CA MET A 1 6.05 -3.60 9.50
C MET A 1 6.94 -2.73 10.41
N LYS A 2 8.21 -2.49 10.06
CA LYS A 2 9.17 -1.72 10.89
C LYS A 2 10.04 -0.79 10.03
N SER A 3 10.43 0.34 10.60
CA SER A 3 11.49 1.18 10.05
C SER A 3 12.79 0.39 9.94
N ARG A 4 13.55 0.67 8.89
CA ARG A 4 14.73 -0.13 8.54
C ARG A 4 15.98 0.71 8.74
N ARG A 5 17.02 0.08 9.28
CA ARG A 5 18.37 0.62 9.30
C ARG A 5 19.30 -0.39 8.62
N LEU A 6 19.84 -0.02 7.47
CA LEU A 6 20.71 -0.87 6.66
C LEU A 6 22.09 -0.24 6.54
N LYS A 7 23.13 -0.96 6.94
CA LYS A 7 24.51 -0.54 6.70
C LYS A 7 24.80 -0.62 5.21
N MET A 8 25.24 0.49 4.61
CA MET A 8 25.63 0.54 3.20
C MET A 8 26.59 1.69 2.91
N PRO A 9 27.43 1.59 1.86
CA PRO A 9 28.23 2.70 1.36
C PRO A 9 27.37 3.86 0.86
N LEU A 10 27.94 5.07 0.85
CA LEU A 10 27.24 6.26 0.36
C LEU A 10 26.94 6.15 -1.13
N GLU A 11 27.86 5.59 -1.93
CA GLU A 11 27.65 5.44 -3.37
C GLU A 11 26.47 4.52 -3.69
N ASP A 12 26.23 3.49 -2.86
CA ASP A 12 25.07 2.61 -3.02
C ASP A 12 23.78 3.30 -2.60
N TYR A 13 23.82 4.12 -1.54
CA TYR A 13 22.67 4.92 -1.09
C TYR A 13 22.21 5.90 -2.17
N GLU A 14 23.13 6.61 -2.82
CA GLU A 14 22.83 7.58 -3.88
C GLU A 14 22.17 6.94 -5.12
N ARG A 15 22.31 5.61 -5.28
CA ARG A 15 21.73 4.84 -6.38
C ARG A 15 20.37 4.21 -6.06
N LEU A 16 19.90 4.33 -4.82
CA LEU A 16 18.64 3.75 -4.41
C LEU A 16 17.47 4.38 -5.17
N PRO A 17 16.42 3.59 -5.50
CA PRO A 17 15.17 4.16 -5.96
C PRO A 17 14.57 5.02 -4.86
N PHE A 18 14.14 6.23 -5.23
CA PHE A 18 13.37 7.09 -4.36
C PHE A 18 11.99 6.46 -4.12
N ASN A 19 11.66 6.22 -2.85
CA ASN A 19 10.34 5.72 -2.48
C ASN A 19 9.47 6.87 -1.93
N PRO A 20 8.36 7.25 -2.60
CA PRO A 20 7.52 8.36 -2.15
C PRO A 20 6.84 8.10 -0.81
N ALA A 21 6.68 6.83 -0.42
CA ALA A 21 6.05 6.44 0.84
C ALA A 21 7.02 6.38 2.02
N TRP A 22 8.34 6.41 1.77
CA TRP A 22 9.35 6.27 2.80
C TRP A 22 10.30 7.47 2.79
N LYS A 23 10.64 7.93 3.98
CA LYS A 23 11.77 8.83 4.20
C LYS A 23 13.04 8.00 4.21
N GLN A 24 13.91 8.27 3.25
CA GLN A 24 15.23 7.65 3.14
C GLN A 24 16.26 8.70 3.54
N GLU A 25 17.01 8.43 4.61
CA GLU A 25 18.08 9.30 5.11
C GLU A 25 19.37 8.50 5.24
N TYR A 26 20.51 9.15 4.99
CA TYR A 26 21.82 8.54 5.20
C TYR A 26 22.47 9.12 6.45
N PHE A 27 22.69 8.29 7.48
CA PHE A 27 23.27 8.71 8.75
C PHE A 27 24.21 7.64 9.30
N GLY A 28 25.47 8.01 9.53
CA GLY A 28 26.47 7.14 10.16
C GLY A 28 26.73 5.84 9.39
N GLY A 29 26.89 5.92 8.06
CA GLY A 29 27.16 4.74 7.22
C GLY A 29 25.95 3.82 7.02
N CYS A 30 24.74 4.33 7.27
CA CYS A 30 23.51 3.56 7.19
C CYS A 30 22.44 4.34 6.42
N LEU A 31 21.67 3.63 5.59
CA LEU A 31 20.33 4.04 5.21
C LEU A 31 19.40 3.87 6.41
N VAL A 32 18.60 4.89 6.68
CA VAL A 32 17.48 4.88 7.62
C VAL A 32 16.20 5.11 6.81
N GLU A 33 15.31 4.12 6.81
CA GLU A 33 14.00 4.21 6.17
C GLU A 33 12.91 4.29 7.22
N THR A 34 12.16 5.39 7.23
CA THR A 34 10.96 5.57 8.08
C THR A 34 9.74 5.85 7.20
N PRO A 35 8.53 5.40 7.57
CA PRO A 35 7.35 5.67 6.77
C PRO A 35 7.04 7.17 6.76
N ARG A 36 6.48 7.67 5.67
CA ARG A 36 5.91 9.01 5.63
C ARG A 36 4.44 8.95 6.04
N GLU A 37 4.07 9.82 6.96
CA GLU A 37 2.67 10.05 7.38
C GLU A 37 1.93 10.90 6.33
N ILE A 38 1.84 10.38 5.09
CA ILE A 38 1.15 11.03 3.98
C ILE A 38 -0.10 10.23 3.63
N PHE A 39 -1.24 10.87 3.77
CA PHE A 39 -2.54 10.33 3.39
C PHE A 39 -2.91 10.80 2.00
N VAL A 40 -3.44 9.89 1.19
CA VAL A 40 -4.15 10.22 -0.04
C VAL A 40 -5.62 10.21 0.27
N HIS A 41 -6.29 11.31 -0.03
CA HIS A 41 -7.75 11.40 0.02
C HIS A 41 -8.30 10.85 -1.29
N ALA A 42 -9.38 10.09 -1.20
CA ALA A 42 -10.06 9.56 -2.37
C ALA A 42 -11.57 9.66 -2.20
N SER A 43 -12.26 9.98 -3.29
CA SER A 43 -13.70 10.19 -3.30
C SER A 43 -14.41 9.17 -4.19
N LEU A 44 -15.63 8.83 -3.83
CA LEU A 44 -16.50 7.91 -4.53
C LEU A 44 -17.92 8.49 -4.60
N PRO A 45 -18.52 8.60 -5.79
CA PRO A 45 -19.93 8.95 -5.92
C PRO A 45 -20.84 7.91 -5.23
N VAL A 46 -21.78 8.41 -4.42
CA VAL A 46 -22.82 7.59 -3.79
C VAL A 46 -23.87 7.25 -4.83
N ALA A 47 -23.83 6.01 -5.29
CA ALA A 47 -24.76 5.43 -6.25
C ALA A 47 -24.93 3.93 -5.95
N PRO A 48 -26.07 3.31 -6.31
CA PRO A 48 -26.30 1.89 -6.08
C PRO A 48 -25.17 1.02 -6.61
N ARG A 49 -24.78 0.01 -5.84
CA ARG A 49 -23.73 -0.96 -6.17
C ARG A 49 -24.30 -2.36 -6.10
N ALA A 50 -23.97 -3.17 -7.12
CA ALA A 50 -24.20 -4.60 -7.08
C ALA A 50 -23.39 -5.23 -5.93
N MET A 51 -23.99 -6.20 -5.25
CA MET A 51 -23.37 -6.89 -4.12
C MET A 51 -23.39 -8.40 -4.35
N GLU A 52 -22.21 -8.98 -4.47
CA GLU A 52 -22.03 -10.44 -4.39
C GLU A 52 -21.66 -10.80 -2.95
N ASN A 53 -22.65 -11.24 -2.17
CA ASN A 53 -22.45 -11.52 -0.75
C ASN A 53 -22.03 -12.97 -0.52
N GLN A 54 -20.77 -13.17 -0.15
CA GLN A 54 -20.27 -14.46 0.35
C GLN A 54 -20.33 -14.58 1.88
N VAL A 55 -20.63 -13.46 2.57
CA VAL A 55 -20.64 -13.37 4.03
C VAL A 55 -21.85 -12.57 4.49
N ALA A 56 -22.34 -12.85 5.70
CA ALA A 56 -23.43 -12.09 6.29
C ALA A 56 -22.96 -10.69 6.67
N LEU A 57 -23.70 -9.66 6.24
CA LEU A 57 -23.44 -8.27 6.58
C LEU A 57 -24.60 -7.72 7.42
N ARG A 58 -24.28 -6.92 8.43
CA ARG A 58 -25.27 -6.20 9.23
C ARG A 58 -24.83 -4.76 9.53
N PRO A 59 -25.74 -3.86 9.91
CA PRO A 59 -25.36 -2.57 10.49
C PRO A 59 -24.42 -2.75 11.69
N ALA A 60 -23.47 -1.84 11.83
CA ALA A 60 -22.65 -1.75 13.04
C ALA A 60 -23.50 -1.23 14.21
N MET A 61 -23.22 -1.73 15.40
CA MET A 61 -23.89 -1.38 16.65
C MET A 61 -22.86 -0.86 17.65
N ALA A 62 -23.26 -0.03 18.61
CA ALA A 62 -22.34 0.47 19.64
C ALA A 62 -21.65 -0.67 20.44
N SER A 63 -22.34 -1.80 20.63
CA SER A 63 -21.77 -2.99 21.27
C SER A 63 -20.66 -3.66 20.47
N ASP A 64 -20.50 -3.34 19.19
CA ASP A 64 -19.41 -3.88 18.36
C ASP A 64 -18.04 -3.30 18.74
N GLU A 65 -18.00 -2.15 19.42
CA GLU A 65 -16.74 -1.46 19.75
C GLU A 65 -15.72 -2.42 20.38
N HIS A 66 -16.12 -3.20 21.38
CA HIS A 66 -15.21 -4.12 22.05
C HIS A 66 -14.81 -5.30 21.18
N MET A 67 -15.77 -5.88 20.44
CA MET A 67 -15.54 -7.04 19.56
C MET A 67 -14.64 -6.70 18.35
N LEU A 68 -14.66 -5.45 17.90
CA LEU A 68 -13.82 -5.00 16.79
C LEU A 68 -12.36 -4.73 17.17
N ARG A 69 -12.02 -4.57 18.46
CA ARG A 69 -10.63 -4.26 18.88
C ARG A 69 -9.64 -5.37 18.52
N PRO A 70 -9.86 -6.66 18.85
CA PRO A 70 -8.94 -7.72 18.45
C PRO A 70 -8.85 -7.87 16.94
N LEU A 71 -9.96 -7.66 16.23
CA LEU A 71 -9.99 -7.67 14.78
C LEU A 71 -9.15 -6.54 14.17
N PHE A 72 -9.26 -5.32 14.70
CA PHE A 72 -8.46 -4.18 14.30
C PHE A 72 -6.97 -4.48 14.44
N VAL A 73 -6.54 -4.96 15.61
CA VAL A 73 -5.13 -5.29 15.87
C VAL A 73 -4.62 -6.32 14.85
N ARG A 74 -5.36 -7.41 14.62
CA ARG A 74 -4.98 -8.43 13.63
C ARG A 74 -4.91 -7.88 12.21
N ALA A 75 -5.81 -6.97 11.83
CA ALA A 75 -5.85 -6.41 10.50
C ALA A 75 -4.72 -5.39 10.24
N PHE A 76 -4.24 -4.72 11.28
CA PHE A 76 -3.30 -3.59 11.17
C PHE A 76 -1.89 -3.86 11.69
N VAL A 77 -1.62 -5.03 12.31
CA VAL A 77 -0.30 -5.36 12.90
C VAL A 77 0.88 -5.21 11.93
N ASP A 78 0.65 -5.50 10.65
CA ASP A 78 1.70 -5.47 9.63
C ASP A 78 1.53 -4.38 8.57
N THR A 79 0.77 -3.34 8.89
CA THR A 79 0.54 -2.24 7.96
C THR A 79 1.44 -1.04 8.24
N ILE A 80 1.55 -0.14 7.26
CA ILE A 80 2.46 1.02 7.34
C ILE A 80 1.99 2.04 8.38
N GLU A 81 0.68 2.10 8.62
CA GLU A 81 0.01 3.02 9.54
C GLU A 81 0.44 2.86 11.00
N PHE A 82 0.85 1.65 11.37
CA PHE A 82 1.30 1.31 12.70
C PHE A 82 2.73 0.76 12.68
N CYS A 83 3.50 1.16 11.67
CA CYS A 83 4.92 0.87 11.61
C CYS A 83 5.59 1.30 12.92
N ASP A 84 6.51 0.48 13.42
CA ASP A 84 7.21 0.66 14.70
C ASP A 84 6.36 0.57 15.97
N TYR A 85 5.04 0.42 15.88
CA TYR A 85 4.23 0.18 17.08
C TYR A 85 4.60 -1.18 17.69
N THR A 86 4.65 -1.20 19.02
CA THR A 86 4.64 -2.46 19.78
C THR A 86 3.21 -2.96 19.87
N ASP A 87 3.01 -4.24 20.17
CA ASP A 87 1.68 -4.83 20.36
C ASP A 87 0.86 -3.99 21.37
N ALA A 88 1.46 -3.63 22.51
CA ALA A 88 0.81 -2.77 23.51
C ALA A 88 0.36 -1.41 22.93
N LYS A 89 1.20 -0.74 22.14
CA LYS A 89 0.82 0.53 21.49
C LYS A 89 -0.29 0.33 20.47
N LEU A 90 -0.27 -0.77 19.71
CA LEU A 90 -1.29 -1.08 18.72
C LEU A 90 -2.64 -1.38 19.38
N HIS A 91 -2.65 -2.10 20.52
CA HIS A 91 -3.87 -2.32 21.32
C HIS A 91 -4.46 -1.01 21.85
N VAL A 92 -3.61 -0.10 22.35
CA VAL A 92 -4.05 1.24 22.79
C VAL A 92 -4.63 2.04 21.62
N ALA A 93 -3.98 2.01 20.46
CA ALA A 93 -4.47 2.69 19.26
C ALA A 93 -5.81 2.12 18.80
N ALA A 94 -5.98 0.79 18.77
CA ALA A 94 -7.24 0.14 18.42
C ALA A 94 -8.37 0.57 19.36
N GLN A 95 -8.12 0.61 20.67
CA GLN A 95 -9.09 1.08 21.65
C GLN A 95 -9.45 2.55 21.43
N GLN A 96 -8.47 3.43 21.26
CA GLN A 96 -8.70 4.87 21.08
C GLN A 96 -9.43 5.18 19.79
N SER A 97 -9.04 4.57 18.66
CA SER A 97 -9.67 4.79 17.36
C SER A 97 -11.13 4.34 17.34
N LEU A 98 -11.42 3.14 17.85
CA LEU A 98 -12.79 2.63 17.90
C LEU A 98 -13.64 3.42 18.90
N ALA A 99 -13.15 3.68 20.12
CA ALA A 99 -13.87 4.49 21.09
C ALA A 99 -14.19 5.88 20.53
N ARG A 100 -13.22 6.54 19.89
CA ARG A 100 -13.42 7.83 19.24
C ARG A 100 -14.49 7.75 18.16
N PHE A 101 -14.52 6.70 17.33
CA PHE A 101 -15.53 6.56 16.29
C PHE A 101 -16.94 6.38 16.85
N PHE A 102 -17.13 5.43 17.77
CA PHE A 102 -18.46 5.12 18.32
C PHE A 102 -19.02 6.22 19.25
N GLN A 103 -18.16 7.10 19.77
CA GLN A 103 -18.56 8.26 20.57
C GLN A 103 -18.89 9.52 19.74
N ARG A 104 -18.69 9.50 18.40
CA ARG A 104 -19.03 10.66 17.56
C ARG A 104 -20.54 10.89 17.51
N PRO A 105 -21.00 12.16 17.49
CA PRO A 105 -22.39 12.48 17.18
C PRO A 105 -22.77 12.15 15.72
N PRO A 106 -24.03 11.77 15.44
CA PRO A 106 -25.04 11.35 16.42
C PRO A 106 -24.59 10.06 17.14
N GLN A 107 -24.79 10.00 18.46
CA GLN A 107 -24.20 8.97 19.33
C GLN A 107 -24.41 7.55 18.77
N GLY A 108 -23.31 6.80 18.63
CA GLY A 108 -23.30 5.43 18.12
C GLY A 108 -22.78 5.31 16.68
N ALA A 109 -22.74 4.08 16.16
CA ALA A 109 -22.38 3.88 14.77
C ALA A 109 -23.46 4.40 13.85
N PHE A 110 -23.08 5.26 12.90
CA PHE A 110 -23.97 5.69 11.85
C PHE A 110 -24.50 4.47 11.07
N HIS A 111 -25.80 4.46 10.75
CA HIS A 111 -26.49 3.29 10.20
C HIS A 111 -25.95 2.80 8.85
N ALA A 112 -25.13 3.58 8.14
CA ALA A 112 -24.43 3.13 6.94
C ALA A 112 -23.18 2.28 7.25
N SER A 113 -22.68 2.30 8.48
CA SER A 113 -21.57 1.45 8.93
C SER A 113 -21.96 -0.03 8.89
N ARG A 114 -21.03 -0.90 8.52
CA ARG A 114 -21.28 -2.33 8.29
C ARG A 114 -20.27 -3.19 9.03
N VAL A 115 -20.74 -4.33 9.53
CA VAL A 115 -19.91 -5.41 10.08
C VAL A 115 -20.20 -6.68 9.29
N ALA A 116 -19.13 -7.38 8.92
CA ALA A 116 -19.18 -8.69 8.29
C ALA A 116 -19.00 -9.76 9.37
N ILE A 117 -19.84 -10.79 9.33
CA ILE A 117 -19.86 -11.89 10.30
C ILE A 117 -19.39 -13.17 9.62
N ALA A 118 -18.55 -13.95 10.31
CA ALA A 118 -18.07 -15.21 9.77
C ALA A 118 -19.24 -16.20 9.62
N PRO A 119 -19.34 -16.92 8.48
CA PRO A 119 -20.37 -17.89 8.24
C PRO A 119 -20.23 -19.10 9.17
N SER A 120 -21.34 -19.77 9.42
CA SER A 120 -21.39 -21.03 10.14
C SER A 120 -20.48 -22.08 9.50
N GLY A 121 -19.88 -22.95 10.32
CA GLY A 121 -18.95 -23.98 9.85
C GLY A 121 -17.50 -23.51 9.64
N THR A 122 -17.19 -22.27 9.99
CA THR A 122 -15.80 -21.78 10.08
C THR A 122 -15.34 -21.72 11.54
N GLY A 123 -14.03 -21.74 11.79
CA GLY A 123 -13.48 -21.64 13.15
C GLY A 123 -13.80 -20.32 13.86
N ASP A 124 -14.20 -19.29 13.10
CA ASP A 124 -14.57 -17.96 13.59
C ASP A 124 -16.11 -17.73 13.54
N ALA A 125 -16.92 -18.80 13.41
CA ALA A 125 -18.36 -18.67 13.17
C ALA A 125 -19.06 -17.73 14.16
N GLY A 126 -19.78 -16.73 13.63
CA GLY A 126 -20.50 -15.73 14.44
C GLY A 126 -19.65 -14.53 14.88
N GLU A 127 -18.33 -14.58 14.72
CA GLU A 127 -17.43 -13.47 15.07
C GLU A 127 -17.37 -12.41 13.95
N PRO A 128 -17.11 -11.13 14.30
CA PRO A 128 -16.75 -10.12 13.31
C PRO A 128 -15.48 -10.48 12.55
N ILE A 129 -15.56 -10.48 11.21
CA ILE A 129 -14.43 -10.73 10.30
C ILE A 129 -14.06 -9.52 9.46
N GLY A 130 -14.84 -8.43 9.55
CA GLY A 130 -14.52 -7.17 8.89
C GLY A 130 -15.49 -6.08 9.29
N ALA A 131 -15.08 -4.83 9.11
CA ALA A 131 -15.93 -3.67 9.32
C ALA A 131 -15.63 -2.57 8.29
N ALA A 132 -16.67 -1.82 7.91
CA ALA A 132 -16.58 -0.55 7.24
C ALA A 132 -17.33 0.48 8.10
N LEU A 133 -16.59 1.37 8.73
CA LEU A 133 -17.08 2.34 9.70
C LEU A 133 -17.18 3.70 9.01
N VAL A 134 -18.40 4.20 8.89
CA VAL A 134 -18.74 5.41 8.15
C VAL A 134 -19.19 6.49 9.13
N ALA A 135 -18.58 7.67 9.08
CA ALA A 135 -19.04 8.87 9.77
C ALA A 135 -19.77 9.78 8.78
N LEU A 136 -20.83 10.45 9.24
CA LEU A 136 -21.53 11.46 8.45
C LEU A 136 -20.95 12.83 8.78
N GLU A 137 -20.69 13.61 7.75
CA GLU A 137 -20.26 15.01 7.82
C GLU A 137 -21.25 15.88 7.01
N GLU A 138 -21.16 17.20 7.12
CA GLU A 138 -22.09 18.09 6.40
C GLU A 138 -21.95 17.94 4.86
N GLY A 139 -22.91 17.24 4.25
CA GLY A 139 -23.01 17.04 2.79
C GLY A 139 -22.22 15.88 2.21
N TRP A 140 -21.43 15.15 3.01
CA TRP A 140 -20.62 14.01 2.58
C TRP A 140 -20.45 12.98 3.71
N ALA A 141 -20.00 11.78 3.37
CA ALA A 141 -19.70 10.73 4.35
C ALA A 141 -18.21 10.36 4.31
N LEU A 142 -17.63 10.05 5.46
CA LEU A 142 -16.25 9.58 5.60
C LEU A 142 -16.26 8.07 5.88
N LEU A 143 -15.65 7.27 5.02
CA LEU A 143 -15.20 5.92 5.37
C LEU A 143 -13.96 6.05 6.26
N ASP A 144 -14.18 6.12 7.57
CA ASP A 144 -13.16 6.41 8.59
C ASP A 144 -12.24 5.20 8.83
N MET A 145 -12.82 4.00 8.83
CA MET A 145 -12.05 2.77 8.97
C MET A 145 -12.64 1.66 8.08
N ILE A 146 -11.77 0.94 7.39
CA ILE A 146 -12.09 -0.32 6.75
C ILE A 146 -11.02 -1.35 7.06
N PHE A 147 -11.43 -2.51 7.54
CA PHE A 147 -10.49 -3.59 7.84
C PHE A 147 -11.19 -4.94 7.77
N VAL A 148 -10.40 -5.96 7.40
CA VAL A 148 -10.85 -7.34 7.25
C VAL A 148 -9.81 -8.25 7.89
N ALA A 149 -10.28 -9.28 8.60
CA ALA A 149 -9.46 -10.29 9.23
C ALA A 149 -8.50 -10.91 8.20
N PRO A 150 -7.20 -11.11 8.54
CA PRO A 150 -6.21 -11.58 7.56
C PRO A 150 -6.61 -12.83 6.76
N ASN A 151 -7.23 -13.81 7.41
CA ASN A 151 -7.72 -15.05 6.79
C ASN A 151 -8.92 -14.86 5.83
N TRP A 152 -9.60 -13.72 5.91
CA TRP A 152 -10.75 -13.32 5.07
C TRP A 152 -10.40 -12.29 4.00
N GLN A 153 -9.16 -11.81 3.97
CA GLN A 153 -8.70 -10.87 2.94
C GLN A 153 -8.70 -11.52 1.54
N ARG A 154 -8.77 -10.67 0.50
CA ARG A 154 -8.77 -11.08 -0.91
C ARG A 154 -9.97 -11.94 -1.34
N ARG A 155 -11.02 -12.02 -0.53
CA ARG A 155 -12.30 -12.72 -0.83
C ARG A 155 -13.46 -11.78 -1.13
N GLY A 156 -13.18 -10.51 -1.45
CA GLY A 156 -14.22 -9.51 -1.73
C GLY A 156 -14.94 -8.92 -0.51
N VAL A 157 -14.63 -9.36 0.72
CA VAL A 157 -15.30 -8.88 1.95
C VAL A 157 -15.27 -7.36 2.10
N ALA A 158 -14.12 -6.72 1.90
CA ALA A 158 -13.98 -5.26 1.96
C ALA A 158 -14.89 -4.56 0.94
N SER A 159 -14.93 -5.06 -0.30
CA SER A 159 -15.80 -4.51 -1.34
C SER A 159 -17.29 -4.71 -1.01
N ALA A 160 -17.67 -5.87 -0.46
CA ALA A 160 -19.05 -6.12 -0.04
C ALA A 160 -19.49 -5.19 1.11
N LEU A 161 -18.61 -4.98 2.11
CA LEU A 161 -18.82 -4.04 3.20
C LEU A 161 -19.07 -2.62 2.70
N VAL A 162 -18.23 -2.12 1.79
CA VAL A 162 -18.36 -0.75 1.29
C VAL A 162 -19.51 -0.61 0.31
N ALA A 163 -19.80 -1.61 -0.53
CA ALA A 163 -20.98 -1.60 -1.37
C ALA A 163 -22.27 -1.52 -0.52
N ALA A 164 -22.35 -2.29 0.56
CA ALA A 164 -23.46 -2.24 1.51
C ALA A 164 -23.59 -0.88 2.22
N ALA A 165 -22.46 -0.25 2.55
CA ALA A 165 -22.43 1.07 3.15
C ALA A 165 -22.88 2.16 2.16
N VAL A 166 -22.37 2.13 0.93
CA VAL A 166 -22.75 3.06 -0.15
C VAL A 166 -24.22 2.93 -0.49
N ASN A 167 -24.78 1.72 -0.53
CA ASN A 167 -26.20 1.50 -0.77
C ASN A 167 -27.06 2.15 0.33
N ALA A 168 -26.69 2.01 1.61
CA ALA A 168 -27.39 2.72 2.68
C ALA A 168 -27.24 4.24 2.62
N LEU A 169 -26.06 4.76 2.25
CA LEU A 169 -25.89 6.19 2.01
C LEU A 169 -26.78 6.70 0.87
N HIS A 170 -26.94 5.89 -0.18
CA HIS A 170 -27.79 6.23 -1.31
C HIS A 170 -29.27 6.28 -0.92
N GLU A 171 -29.74 5.34 -0.10
CA GLU A 171 -31.12 5.30 0.40
C GLU A 171 -31.49 6.55 1.23
N LEU A 172 -30.53 7.22 1.87
CA LEU A 172 -30.77 8.50 2.56
C LEU A 172 -31.04 9.66 1.60
N GLY A 173 -30.53 9.60 0.36
CA GLY A 173 -30.69 10.61 -0.67
C GLY A 173 -29.95 11.95 -0.44
N SER A 174 -29.50 12.24 0.79
CA SER A 174 -28.84 13.50 1.17
C SER A 174 -27.31 13.50 0.96
N VAL A 175 -26.68 12.31 0.90
CA VAL A 175 -25.23 12.17 0.75
C VAL A 175 -24.88 11.87 -0.70
N ARG A 176 -24.01 12.70 -1.30
CA ARG A 176 -23.59 12.54 -2.70
C ARG A 176 -22.22 11.89 -2.87
N THR A 177 -21.37 12.00 -1.86
CA THR A 177 -19.97 11.57 -1.93
C THR A 177 -19.57 10.82 -0.68
N LEU A 178 -18.92 9.67 -0.87
CA LEU A 178 -18.17 8.97 0.16
C LEU A 178 -16.68 9.29 -0.02
N VAL A 179 -16.06 9.85 1.00
CA VAL A 179 -14.62 10.13 1.06
C VAL A 179 -13.95 9.04 1.87
N SER A 180 -12.74 8.64 1.49
CA SER A 180 -11.87 7.78 2.30
C SER A 180 -10.44 8.29 2.23
N ARG A 181 -9.58 7.72 3.09
CA ARG A 181 -8.16 8.05 3.17
C ARG A 181 -7.35 6.78 3.29
N TYR A 182 -6.20 6.74 2.63
CA TYR A 182 -5.23 5.67 2.80
C TYR A 182 -3.81 6.24 2.84
N HIS A 183 -2.88 5.53 3.48
CA HIS A 183 -1.48 5.95 3.46
C HIS A 183 -0.87 5.73 2.09
N LEU A 184 -0.06 6.69 1.61
CA LEU A 184 0.60 6.64 0.31
C LEU A 184 1.42 5.35 0.12
N GLY A 185 1.97 4.77 1.19
CA GLY A 185 2.71 3.51 1.17
C GLY A 185 1.89 2.23 1.32
N ASN A 186 0.57 2.34 1.47
CA ASN A 186 -0.31 1.18 1.54
C ASN A 186 -0.82 0.84 0.13
N ASP A 187 0.04 0.22 -0.69
CA ASP A 187 -0.28 -0.16 -2.07
C ASP A 187 -1.50 -1.07 -2.17
N ALA A 188 -1.70 -1.96 -1.19
CA ALA A 188 -2.85 -2.85 -1.15
C ALA A 188 -4.17 -2.06 -0.98
N SER A 189 -4.17 -1.08 -0.07
CA SER A 189 -5.31 -0.18 0.13
C SER A 189 -5.54 0.70 -1.11
N ARG A 190 -4.48 1.31 -1.67
CA ARG A 190 -4.57 2.10 -2.90
C ARG A 190 -5.18 1.31 -4.07
N ALA A 191 -4.64 0.12 -4.33
CA ALA A 191 -5.12 -0.74 -5.41
C ALA A 191 -6.57 -1.19 -5.19
N TRP A 192 -6.97 -1.42 -3.94
CA TRP A 192 -8.37 -1.72 -3.62
C TRP A 192 -9.28 -0.50 -3.84
N HIS A 193 -8.90 0.70 -3.38
CA HIS A 193 -9.65 1.94 -3.60
C HIS A 193 -9.92 2.17 -5.09
N HIS A 194 -8.87 2.14 -5.92
CA HIS A 194 -8.99 2.36 -7.36
C HIS A 194 -9.85 1.29 -8.04
N ARG A 195 -9.69 0.02 -7.67
CA ARG A 195 -10.52 -1.07 -8.20
C ARG A 195 -12.00 -0.94 -7.80
N PHE A 196 -12.26 -0.42 -6.62
CA PHE A 196 -13.63 -0.16 -6.15
C PHE A 196 -14.27 1.06 -6.84
N GLY A 197 -13.46 1.92 -7.44
CA GLY A 197 -13.88 3.10 -8.18
C GLY A 197 -13.72 4.42 -7.42
N PHE A 198 -12.96 4.43 -6.33
CA PHE A 198 -12.52 5.68 -5.72
C PHE A 198 -11.53 6.39 -6.66
N VAL A 199 -11.59 7.72 -6.67
CA VAL A 199 -10.69 8.60 -7.41
C VAL A 199 -9.90 9.43 -6.42
N ASP A 200 -8.57 9.43 -6.55
CA ASP A 200 -7.67 10.23 -5.72
C ASP A 200 -7.99 11.72 -5.91
N GLU A 201 -8.14 12.43 -4.80
CA GLU A 201 -8.27 13.87 -4.80
C GLU A 201 -6.91 14.51 -5.11
N PRO A 202 -6.86 15.60 -5.91
CA PRO A 202 -5.61 16.27 -6.20
C PRO A 202 -4.94 16.81 -4.93
N ASP A 203 -3.73 16.33 -4.65
CA ASP A 203 -2.88 16.80 -3.56
C ASP A 203 -1.48 17.16 -4.10
N LEU A 204 -1.05 18.39 -3.86
CA LEU A 204 0.21 18.90 -4.40
C LEU A 204 1.45 18.21 -3.79
N LEU A 205 1.38 17.83 -2.52
CA LEU A 205 2.47 17.12 -1.85
C LEU A 205 2.60 15.70 -2.40
N VAL A 206 1.49 14.99 -2.56
CA VAL A 206 1.46 13.66 -3.20
C VAL A 206 1.98 13.75 -4.62
N ALA A 207 1.50 14.71 -5.42
CA ALA A 207 1.95 14.92 -6.79
C ALA A 207 3.46 15.19 -6.87
N ARG A 208 4.00 16.02 -5.97
CA ARG A 208 5.43 16.32 -5.89
C ARG A 208 6.27 15.08 -5.59
N LEU A 209 5.84 14.27 -4.62
CA LEU A 209 6.54 13.04 -4.24
C LEU A 209 6.53 12.02 -5.38
N LEU A 210 5.39 11.84 -6.05
CA LEU A 210 5.28 10.95 -7.21
C LEU A 210 6.12 11.44 -8.39
N TYR A 211 6.14 12.75 -8.65
CA TYR A 211 6.99 13.35 -9.68
C TYR A 211 8.47 13.16 -9.37
N GLN A 212 8.89 13.35 -8.11
CA GLN A 212 10.27 13.09 -7.68
C GLN A 212 10.64 11.61 -7.87
N ALA A 213 9.75 10.68 -7.54
CA ALA A 213 9.96 9.25 -7.76
C ALA A 213 10.15 8.94 -9.26
N ALA A 214 9.29 9.49 -10.11
CA ALA A 214 9.37 9.28 -11.56
C ALA A 214 10.66 9.87 -12.16
N ASN A 215 11.10 11.04 -11.70
CA ASN A 215 12.35 11.64 -12.14
C ASN A 215 13.58 10.84 -11.70
N ASN A 216 13.62 10.41 -10.43
CA ASN A 216 14.70 9.57 -9.93
C ASN A 216 14.78 8.25 -10.72
N GLU A 217 13.64 7.62 -10.99
CA GLU A 217 13.61 6.39 -11.78
C GLU A 217 14.05 6.63 -13.24
N ARG A 218 13.68 7.76 -13.84
CA ARG A 218 14.16 8.14 -15.17
C ARG A 218 15.68 8.31 -15.21
N GLU A 219 16.25 9.01 -14.23
CA GLU A 219 17.70 9.24 -14.12
C GLU A 219 18.46 7.92 -13.91
N ARG A 220 17.95 7.04 -13.03
CA ARG A 220 18.53 5.69 -12.81
C ARG A 220 18.55 4.87 -14.10
N ASN A 221 17.44 4.87 -14.85
CA ASN A 221 17.36 4.16 -16.13
C ASN A 221 18.32 4.73 -17.19
N GLN A 222 18.50 6.06 -17.23
CA GLN A 222 19.49 6.68 -18.12
C GLN A 222 20.91 6.26 -17.75
N TRP A 223 21.26 6.30 -16.47
CA TRP A 223 22.57 5.90 -15.98
C TRP A 223 22.86 4.41 -16.27
N GLN A 224 21.89 3.52 -16.05
CA GLN A 224 22.06 2.09 -16.36
C GLN A 224 22.35 1.86 -17.84
N ARG A 225 21.64 2.55 -18.74
CA ARG A 225 21.89 2.47 -20.19
C ARG A 225 23.26 3.01 -20.58
N GLU A 226 23.75 4.04 -19.90
CA GLU A 226 25.09 4.60 -20.11
C GLU A 226 26.17 3.60 -19.68
N VAL A 227 26.02 2.99 -18.49
CA VAL A 227 26.93 1.96 -17.99
C VAL A 227 26.96 0.77 -18.94
N GLU A 228 25.82 0.26 -19.37
CA GLU A 228 25.72 -0.84 -20.32
C GLU A 228 26.41 -0.49 -21.65
N ARG A 229 26.20 0.73 -22.17
CA ARG A 229 26.87 1.21 -23.39
C ARG A 229 28.39 1.25 -23.22
N LEU A 230 28.90 1.75 -22.09
CA LEU A 230 30.33 1.82 -21.81
C LEU A 230 30.95 0.43 -21.63
N GLU A 231 30.23 -0.50 -21.02
CA GLU A 231 30.68 -1.89 -20.88
C GLU A 231 30.76 -2.61 -22.23
N VAL A 232 29.80 -2.39 -23.13
CA VAL A 232 29.84 -2.89 -24.51
C VAL A 232 31.05 -2.30 -25.25
N ALA A 233 31.22 -0.97 -25.20
CA ALA A 233 32.37 -0.30 -25.84
C ALA A 233 33.72 -0.83 -25.29
N ARG A 234 33.83 -1.04 -23.98
CA ARG A 234 35.06 -1.61 -23.37
C ARG A 234 35.32 -3.04 -23.84
N LYS A 235 34.28 -3.86 -24.02
CA LYS A 235 34.42 -5.22 -24.59
C LYS A 235 34.85 -5.16 -26.05
N ASP A 236 34.30 -4.23 -26.83
CA ASP A 236 34.62 -4.04 -28.24
C ASP A 236 36.04 -3.48 -28.45
N GLU A 237 36.52 -2.58 -27.59
CA GLU A 237 37.91 -2.10 -27.56
C GLU A 237 38.90 -3.15 -27.02
N ALA A 238 38.43 -4.11 -26.21
CA ALA A 238 39.24 -5.25 -25.79
C ALA A 238 39.39 -6.33 -26.89
N PHE A 239 38.58 -6.28 -27.94
CA PHE A 239 38.56 -7.27 -29.02
C PHE A 239 39.61 -7.09 -30.16
N PRO A 240 40.16 -5.91 -30.49
CA PRO A 240 41.07 -5.77 -31.62
C PRO A 240 42.44 -6.41 -31.33
N TRP A 241 42.95 -6.31 -30.10
CA TRP A 241 44.27 -6.86 -29.74
C TRP A 241 44.26 -8.39 -29.55
N ILE A 242 43.12 -9.00 -29.18
CA ILE A 242 42.97 -10.46 -29.10
C ILE A 242 43.00 -11.08 -30.50
N LYS A 243 42.31 -10.48 -31.48
CA LYS A 243 42.37 -10.91 -32.89
C LYS A 243 43.77 -10.75 -33.48
N TRP A 244 44.50 -9.69 -33.15
CA TRP A 244 45.89 -9.51 -33.60
C TRP A 244 46.84 -10.57 -33.02
N ARG A 245 46.72 -10.95 -31.74
CA ARG A 245 47.54 -12.03 -31.15
C ARG A 245 47.26 -13.40 -31.77
N GLN A 246 46.00 -13.77 -32.02
CA GLN A 246 45.68 -15.04 -32.68
C GLN A 246 46.15 -15.10 -34.14
N THR A 247 46.09 -13.97 -34.84
CA THR A 247 46.59 -13.87 -36.23
C THR A 247 48.13 -13.88 -36.29
N ALA A 248 48.80 -13.29 -35.30
CA ALA A 248 50.27 -13.31 -35.20
C ALA A 248 50.81 -14.70 -34.80
N VAL A 249 50.14 -15.43 -33.91
CA VAL A 249 50.53 -16.80 -33.51
C VAL A 249 50.34 -17.79 -34.67
N ASN A 250 49.29 -17.62 -35.48
CA ASN A 250 49.06 -18.47 -36.66
C ASN A 250 49.99 -18.18 -37.85
N ARG A 251 50.66 -17.02 -37.89
CA ARG A 251 51.66 -16.68 -38.92
C ARG A 251 53.11 -17.03 -38.54
N ALA A 252 53.37 -17.33 -37.27
CA ALA A 252 54.72 -17.62 -36.76
C ALA A 252 55.08 -19.11 -36.73
N LEU A 253 54.14 -20.00 -37.06
CA LEU A 253 54.42 -21.44 -37.18
C LEU A 253 54.81 -21.76 -38.63
N PRO A 254 56.07 -22.15 -38.92
CA PRO A 254 56.44 -22.63 -40.23
C PRO A 254 55.64 -23.92 -40.54
N PRO A 255 55.32 -24.18 -41.83
CA PRO A 255 54.69 -25.42 -42.22
C PRO A 255 55.59 -26.57 -41.74
N THR A 256 55.02 -27.45 -40.94
CA THR A 256 55.69 -28.71 -40.62
C THR A 256 55.58 -29.58 -41.85
N ASP A 257 56.67 -29.65 -42.61
CA ASP A 257 56.86 -30.67 -43.64
C ASP A 257 56.67 -32.04 -42.99
N ARG A 258 55.54 -32.67 -43.32
CA ARG A 258 55.37 -34.11 -43.17
C ARG A 258 55.52 -34.69 -44.57
N GLY A 259 56.60 -35.45 -44.74
CA GLY A 259 56.84 -36.29 -45.91
C GLY A 259 55.88 -37.45 -46.02
#